data_AF-A0A7V3I3N9-F1
#
_entry.id   AF-A0A7V3I3N9-F1
#
_cell.length_a   1.000
_cell.length_b   1.000
_cell.length_c   1.000
_cell.angle_alpha   90.00
_cell.angle_beta   90.00
_cell.angle_gamma   90.00
#
_symmetry.space_group_name_H-M   'P 1'
#
loop_
_entity.id
_entity.type
_entity.pdbx_description
1 polymer ?
#
loop_
_entity_poly.entity_id
_entity_poly.type
_entity_poly.pdbx_seq_one_letter_code
_entity_poly.pdbx_strand_id
1 'polypeptide(L)'
;MSRVGYCLLGIMAVAVLTASYVVPCRAAIGGGPELGMTDSIGQVTDVVVGHNNRGPYYLSWTDFDKDGISVVINGRSLRRGSDYNIDISKGIITFNSVLANDALARVSYRVVPGKSKRATGPSSIPVTLNLRSSDSGNLRVLGLYAPDNP
;
A
#
# COMPACT_ATOMS: atom_id res chain seq x y z
N MET A 1 -32.27 -40.91 52.14
CA MET A 1 -31.59 -41.98 52.90
C MET A 1 -31.55 -43.24 52.05
N SER A 2 -30.41 -43.94 52.09
CA SER A 2 -30.14 -45.28 51.51
C SER A 2 -29.80 -45.32 50.01
N ARG A 3 -28.52 -45.37 49.62
CA ARG A 3 -27.60 -46.56 49.55
C ARG A 3 -28.00 -47.48 48.37
N VAL A 4 -27.31 -47.39 47.24
CA VAL A 4 -26.09 -48.17 46.87
C VAL A 4 -26.30 -49.68 47.02
N GLY A 5 -26.31 -50.38 45.89
CA GLY A 5 -26.31 -51.84 45.80
C GLY A 5 -25.87 -52.30 44.41
N TYR A 6 -24.55 -52.46 44.26
CA TYR A 6 -23.87 -53.10 43.13
C TYR A 6 -24.22 -54.60 43.05
N CYS A 7 -24.17 -55.17 41.84
CA CYS A 7 -23.93 -56.58 41.46
C CYS A 7 -24.78 -56.87 40.21
N LEU A 8 -24.33 -57.51 39.14
CA LEU A 8 -23.16 -58.33 38.83
C LEU A 8 -23.36 -58.73 37.34
N LEU A 9 -22.28 -59.04 36.62
CA LEU A 9 -22.28 -59.70 35.29
C LEU A 9 -22.83 -58.87 34.12
N GLY A 10 -22.20 -58.79 32.95
CA GLY A 10 -21.12 -59.61 32.44
C GLY A 10 -20.44 -58.93 31.26
N ILE A 11 -19.15 -59.21 31.23
CA ILE A 11 -18.25 -59.26 30.09
C ILE A 11 -19.01 -59.78 28.87
N MET A 12 -18.93 -59.09 27.73
CA MET A 12 -18.57 -59.66 26.42
C MET A 12 -18.90 -58.69 25.28
N ALA A 13 -18.08 -58.81 24.23
CA ALA A 13 -18.31 -58.28 22.89
C ALA A 13 -18.06 -56.78 22.72
N VAL A 14 -16.76 -56.47 22.65
CA VAL A 14 -16.18 -55.53 21.70
C VAL A 14 -16.88 -55.68 20.34
N ALA A 15 -17.83 -54.79 20.06
CA ALA A 15 -18.36 -54.57 18.72
C ALA A 15 -17.89 -53.19 18.27
N VAL A 16 -16.74 -53.24 17.60
CA VAL A 16 -16.12 -52.16 16.85
C VAL A 16 -17.15 -51.52 15.92
N LEU A 17 -17.52 -50.28 16.22
CA LEU A 17 -18.01 -49.34 15.22
C LEU A 17 -17.80 -47.91 15.73
N THR A 18 -16.54 -47.55 15.94
CA THR A 18 -16.17 -46.13 15.92
C THR A 18 -16.38 -45.65 14.49
N ALA A 19 -17.56 -45.09 14.24
CA ALA A 19 -17.85 -44.35 13.03
C ALA A 19 -16.84 -43.20 12.94
N SER A 20 -15.79 -43.43 12.18
CA SER A 20 -14.85 -42.41 11.75
C SER A 20 -15.66 -41.38 10.95
N TYR A 21 -16.09 -40.31 11.61
CA TYR A 21 -16.48 -39.07 10.93
C TYR A 21 -15.20 -38.45 10.37
N VAL A 22 -14.66 -39.07 9.32
CA VAL A 22 -13.76 -38.36 8.41
C VAL A 22 -14.67 -37.39 7.70
N VAL A 23 -14.75 -36.16 8.21
CA VAL A 23 -15.29 -35.05 7.44
C VAL A 23 -14.43 -34.99 6.17
N PRO A 24 -14.95 -35.23 4.97
CA PRO A 24 -14.25 -34.75 3.80
C PRO A 24 -14.33 -33.24 3.93
N CYS A 25 -13.24 -32.61 4.38
CA CYS A 25 -13.05 -31.20 4.12
C CYS A 25 -12.96 -31.11 2.59
N ARG A 26 -14.11 -30.94 1.94
CA ARG A 26 -14.16 -30.39 0.59
C ARG A 26 -13.69 -28.96 0.76
N ALA A 27 -12.37 -28.79 0.75
CA ALA A 27 -11.79 -27.54 0.30
C ALA A 27 -12.40 -27.31 -1.09
N ALA A 28 -13.34 -26.38 -1.16
CA ALA A 28 -13.73 -25.79 -2.41
C ALA A 28 -12.47 -25.11 -2.94
N ILE A 29 -11.69 -25.85 -3.72
CA ILE A 29 -10.71 -25.29 -4.63
C ILE A 29 -11.55 -24.59 -5.69
N GLY A 30 -11.92 -23.35 -5.39
CA GLY A 30 -12.38 -22.42 -6.39
C GLY A 30 -11.22 -22.19 -7.35
N GLY A 31 -11.15 -23.04 -8.37
CA GLY A 31 -10.34 -22.79 -9.56
C GLY A 31 -10.91 -21.57 -10.27
N GLY A 32 -10.43 -20.40 -9.90
CA GLY A 32 -10.34 -19.28 -10.81
C GLY A 32 -8.99 -19.37 -11.53
N PRO A 33 -8.93 -19.24 -12.86
CA PRO A 33 -7.67 -19.21 -13.56
C PRO A 33 -6.87 -17.97 -13.12
N GLU A 34 -5.61 -18.22 -12.78
CA GLU A 34 -4.46 -17.62 -13.44
C GLU A 34 -4.41 -16.07 -13.58
N LEU A 35 -3.35 -15.51 -12.98
CA LEU A 35 -2.63 -14.30 -13.41
C LEU A 35 -3.47 -13.05 -13.72
N GLY A 36 -3.56 -12.19 -12.72
CA GLY A 36 -3.78 -10.78 -12.95
C GLY A 36 -3.14 -10.00 -11.82
N MET A 37 -1.99 -9.38 -12.08
CA MET A 37 -1.62 -8.15 -11.39
C MET A 37 -2.90 -7.31 -11.25
N THR A 38 -3.37 -7.02 -10.03
CA THR A 38 -4.17 -5.82 -9.81
C THR A 38 -3.22 -4.67 -10.07
N ASP A 39 -3.13 -4.45 -11.35
CA ASP A 39 -2.85 -3.27 -12.05
C ASP A 39 -2.47 -2.05 -11.21
N SER A 40 -1.17 -1.93 -10.97
CA SER A 40 -0.52 -0.69 -10.59
C SER A 40 -0.43 0.33 -11.75
N ILE A 41 -1.15 0.22 -12.89
CA ILE A 41 -1.01 1.19 -14.02
C ILE A 41 -1.41 2.62 -13.60
N GLY A 42 -2.03 2.80 -12.44
CA GLY A 42 -2.51 4.10 -12.00
C GLY A 42 -1.80 4.74 -10.80
N GLN A 43 -1.00 4.05 -9.99
CA GLN A 43 -0.55 4.64 -8.71
C GLN A 43 0.85 5.25 -8.81
N VAL A 44 0.97 6.53 -8.48
CA VAL A 44 2.25 7.26 -8.43
C VAL A 44 2.51 7.70 -7.00
N THR A 45 3.78 7.65 -6.58
CA THR A 45 4.23 8.20 -5.31
C THR A 45 5.36 9.15 -5.57
N ASP A 46 5.16 10.42 -5.22
CA ASP A 46 6.20 11.44 -5.19
C ASP A 46 6.75 11.60 -3.77
N VAL A 47 8.02 11.97 -3.68
CA VAL A 47 8.67 12.30 -2.41
C VAL A 47 9.12 13.74 -2.50
N VAL A 48 8.55 14.56 -1.64
CA VAL A 48 8.83 15.97 -1.50
C VAL A 48 9.76 16.17 -0.32
N VAL A 49 10.89 16.84 -0.56
CA VAL A 49 11.83 17.25 0.49
C VAL A 49 11.46 18.64 0.98
N GLY A 50 11.40 18.82 2.29
CA GLY A 50 11.16 20.11 2.91
C GLY A 50 12.34 21.05 2.76
N HIS A 51 12.03 22.32 2.48
CA HIS A 51 13.01 23.40 2.35
C HIS A 51 12.74 24.53 3.37
N ASN A 52 12.27 24.15 4.56
CA ASN A 52 11.84 25.07 5.61
C ASN A 52 10.81 26.10 5.13
N ASN A 53 9.91 25.69 4.23
CA ASN A 53 8.82 26.50 3.72
C ASN A 53 7.53 25.66 3.59
N ARG A 54 6.40 26.34 3.35
CA ARG A 54 5.07 25.72 3.20
C ARG A 54 4.80 25.17 1.80
N GLY A 55 5.70 25.39 0.84
CA GLY A 55 5.45 25.20 -0.59
C GLY A 55 5.35 26.54 -1.33
N PRO A 56 5.06 26.52 -2.64
CA PRO A 56 4.49 25.40 -3.39
C PRO A 56 5.48 24.26 -3.64
N TYR A 57 4.99 23.02 -3.56
CA TYR A 57 5.72 21.83 -3.98
C TYR A 57 5.04 21.21 -5.20
N TYR A 58 5.81 20.86 -6.21
CA TYR A 58 5.31 20.35 -7.48
C TYR A 58 5.38 18.82 -7.52
N LEU A 59 4.27 18.21 -7.91
CA LEU A 59 4.14 16.78 -8.15
C LEU A 59 4.49 16.44 -9.60
N SER A 60 4.78 15.16 -9.84
CA SER A 60 5.17 14.66 -11.17
C SER A 60 4.03 14.68 -12.19
N TRP A 61 2.77 14.79 -11.77
CA TRP A 61 1.60 14.74 -12.64
C TRP A 61 0.55 15.81 -12.29
N THR A 62 -0.26 16.16 -13.28
CA THR A 62 -1.45 17.00 -13.16
C THR A 62 -2.70 16.20 -13.51
N ASP A 63 -3.88 16.75 -13.17
CA ASP A 63 -5.19 16.20 -13.55
C ASP A 63 -5.41 14.75 -13.10
N PHE A 64 -4.80 14.37 -11.98
CA PHE A 64 -4.95 13.05 -11.35
C PHE A 64 -6.28 12.92 -10.60
N ASP A 65 -6.54 11.72 -10.09
CA ASP A 65 -7.75 11.41 -9.34
C ASP A 65 -7.78 12.15 -7.99
N LYS A 66 -8.94 12.74 -7.65
CA LYS A 66 -9.08 13.56 -6.44
C LYS A 66 -9.30 12.76 -5.16
N ASP A 67 -9.75 11.51 -5.29
CA ASP A 67 -10.21 10.68 -4.18
C ASP A 67 -9.10 9.70 -3.73
N GLY A 68 -8.10 9.45 -4.58
CA GLY A 68 -6.96 8.57 -4.31
C GLY A 68 -5.71 9.23 -3.73
N ILE A 69 -5.79 10.41 -3.11
CA ILE A 69 -4.62 11.17 -2.63
C ILE A 69 -4.33 10.86 -1.16
N SER A 70 -3.09 10.45 -0.85
CA SER A 70 -2.60 10.21 0.50
C SER A 70 -1.27 10.91 0.73
N VAL A 71 -1.16 11.67 1.83
CA VAL A 71 0.04 12.43 2.19
C VAL A 71 0.54 12.01 3.57
N VAL A 72 1.80 11.63 3.66
CA VAL A 72 2.44 11.18 4.90
C VAL A 72 3.75 11.93 5.12
N ILE A 73 3.93 12.55 6.28
CA ILE A 73 5.20 13.16 6.71
C ILE A 73 5.71 12.39 7.91
N ASN A 74 6.93 11.86 7.85
CA ASN A 74 7.57 11.13 8.97
C ASN A 74 6.65 10.08 9.62
N GLY A 75 5.86 9.36 8.80
CA GLY A 75 4.90 8.34 9.26
C GLY A 75 3.53 8.87 9.73
N ARG A 76 3.35 10.19 9.87
CA ARG A 76 2.05 10.80 10.20
C ARG A 76 1.26 11.10 8.92
N SER A 77 0.07 10.51 8.81
CA SER A 77 -0.87 10.83 7.74
C SER A 77 -1.49 12.21 7.95
N LEU A 78 -1.53 13.02 6.90
CA LEU A 78 -2.10 14.35 6.89
C LEU A 78 -3.51 14.36 6.30
N ARG A 79 -4.34 15.33 6.72
CA ARG A 79 -5.70 15.52 6.22
C ARG A 79 -5.77 16.67 5.22
N ARG A 80 -6.35 16.40 4.04
CA ARG A 80 -6.64 17.43 3.03
C ARG A 80 -7.55 18.52 3.61
N GLY A 81 -7.28 19.78 3.30
CA GLY A 81 -8.00 20.95 3.79
C GLY A 81 -7.57 21.43 5.18
N SER A 82 -7.16 20.52 6.07
CA SER A 82 -6.70 20.87 7.43
C SER A 82 -5.18 21.02 7.52
N ASP A 83 -4.43 20.06 6.99
CA ASP A 83 -2.96 20.02 7.09
C ASP A 83 -2.28 20.46 5.78
N TYR A 84 -2.96 20.27 4.64
CA TYR A 84 -2.45 20.66 3.32
C TYR A 84 -3.59 20.98 2.35
N ASN A 85 -3.28 21.77 1.33
CA ASN A 85 -4.10 22.02 0.17
C ASN A 85 -3.41 21.46 -1.09
N ILE A 86 -4.19 21.09 -2.09
CA ILE A 86 -3.67 20.54 -3.34
C ILE A 86 -4.49 21.04 -4.54
N ASP A 87 -3.79 21.66 -5.49
CA ASP A 87 -4.30 22.01 -6.80
C ASP A 87 -3.99 20.85 -7.76
N ILE A 88 -5.01 20.03 -8.01
CA ILE A 88 -4.91 18.83 -8.84
C ILE A 88 -4.64 19.21 -10.30
N SER A 89 -5.23 20.32 -10.78
CA SER A 89 -5.09 20.77 -12.17
C SER A 89 -3.65 21.21 -12.49
N LYS A 90 -2.93 21.67 -11.47
CA LYS A 90 -1.53 22.11 -11.60
C LYS A 90 -0.52 21.13 -11.02
N GLY A 91 -0.98 20.11 -10.29
CA GLY A 91 -0.11 19.20 -9.55
C GLY A 91 0.69 19.91 -8.45
N ILE A 92 0.09 20.87 -7.75
CA ILE A 92 0.77 21.65 -6.71
C ILE A 92 0.19 21.29 -5.35
N ILE A 93 1.06 20.97 -4.39
CA ILE A 93 0.70 20.78 -2.99
C ILE A 93 1.30 21.90 -2.12
N THR A 94 0.49 22.41 -1.20
CA THR A 94 0.89 23.43 -0.23
C THR A 94 0.53 22.94 1.17
N PHE A 95 1.49 22.95 2.08
CA PHE A 95 1.28 22.55 3.47
C PHE A 95 0.85 23.77 4.30
N ASN A 96 -0.08 23.57 5.24
CA ASN A 96 -0.52 24.64 6.14
C ASN A 96 0.54 24.92 7.23
N SER A 97 1.36 23.93 7.55
CA SER A 97 2.54 24.06 8.42
C SER A 97 3.82 24.05 7.61
N VAL A 98 4.87 24.70 8.12
CA VAL A 98 6.20 24.68 7.49
C VAL A 98 6.70 23.24 7.44
N LEU A 99 7.09 22.79 6.24
CA LEU A 99 7.79 21.53 6.08
C LEU A 99 9.28 21.79 6.38
N ALA A 100 9.75 21.28 7.51
CA ALA A 100 11.13 21.49 7.99
C ALA A 100 12.16 21.02 6.96
N ASN A 101 13.37 21.59 7.00
CA ASN A 101 14.48 21.11 6.17
C ASN A 101 14.69 19.60 6.37
N ASP A 102 14.96 18.89 5.27
CA ASP A 102 15.18 17.44 5.22
C ASP A 102 13.96 16.57 5.61
N ALA A 103 12.82 17.18 5.96
CA ALA A 103 11.60 16.42 6.20
C ALA A 103 11.10 15.80 4.89
N LEU A 104 10.80 14.49 4.92
CA LEU A 104 10.30 13.77 3.77
C LEU A 104 8.79 13.66 3.83
N ALA A 105 8.12 14.31 2.87
CA ALA A 105 6.70 14.18 2.63
C ALA A 105 6.46 13.23 1.46
N ARG A 106 5.82 12.09 1.73
CA ARG A 106 5.40 11.13 0.71
C ARG A 106 3.99 11.45 0.26
N VAL A 107 3.82 11.67 -1.04
CA VAL A 107 2.53 12.00 -1.67
C VAL A 107 2.19 10.90 -2.67
N SER A 108 1.21 10.08 -2.33
CA SER A 108 0.72 8.99 -3.19
C SER A 108 -0.63 9.39 -3.81
N TYR A 109 -0.80 9.19 -5.11
CA TYR A 109 -2.02 9.52 -5.85
C TYR A 109 -2.24 8.58 -7.03
N ARG A 110 -3.44 8.62 -7.60
CA ARG A 110 -3.80 7.80 -8.77
C ARG A 110 -3.89 8.65 -10.04
N VAL A 111 -3.09 8.35 -11.05
CA VAL A 111 -3.21 8.90 -12.40
C VAL A 111 -4.36 8.25 -13.16
N VAL A 112 -5.01 9.04 -14.01
CA VAL A 112 -6.15 8.65 -14.83
C VAL A 112 -5.71 8.63 -16.30
N PRO A 113 -5.70 7.47 -16.97
CA PRO A 113 -5.36 7.37 -18.39
C PRO A 113 -6.21 8.32 -19.25
N GLY A 114 -5.57 9.02 -20.19
CA GLY A 114 -6.24 9.98 -21.09
C GLY A 114 -6.61 11.32 -20.45
N LYS A 115 -6.45 11.48 -19.13
CA LYS A 115 -6.71 12.74 -18.41
C LYS A 115 -5.44 13.32 -17.80
N SER A 116 -4.72 12.51 -17.03
CA SER A 116 -3.53 12.96 -16.31
C SER A 116 -2.37 13.22 -17.26
N LYS A 117 -1.62 14.28 -17.00
CA LYS A 117 -0.45 14.68 -17.80
C LYS A 117 0.76 14.80 -16.90
N ARG A 118 1.94 14.50 -17.41
CA ARG A 118 3.19 14.71 -16.67
C ARG A 118 3.40 16.22 -16.51
N ALA A 119 3.67 16.66 -15.29
CA ALA A 119 3.91 18.07 -14.98
C ALA A 119 5.26 18.51 -15.58
N THR A 120 5.28 19.68 -16.21
CA THR A 120 6.48 20.27 -16.84
C THR A 120 7.24 21.22 -15.88
N GLY A 121 6.90 21.22 -14.59
CA GLY A 121 7.51 22.07 -13.56
C GLY A 121 8.69 21.41 -12.84
N PRO A 122 9.37 22.14 -11.93
CA PRO A 122 10.43 21.61 -11.09
C PRO A 122 9.83 20.66 -10.05
N SER A 123 9.61 19.42 -10.46
CA SER A 123 9.12 18.34 -9.59
C SER A 123 10.30 17.53 -9.09
N SER A 124 10.28 17.19 -7.80
CA SER A 124 11.19 16.19 -7.23
C SER A 124 10.70 14.81 -7.66
N ILE A 125 11.23 14.33 -8.79
CA ILE A 125 10.84 13.06 -9.37
C ILE A 125 11.61 11.97 -8.62
N PRO A 126 10.94 11.06 -7.89
CA PRO A 126 11.63 9.89 -7.39
C PRO A 126 12.04 9.01 -8.55
N VAL A 127 13.33 8.79 -8.66
CA VAL A 127 13.95 7.96 -9.68
C VAL A 127 14.42 6.68 -9.02
N THR A 128 13.91 5.54 -9.52
CA THR A 128 14.45 4.23 -9.18
C THR A 128 15.23 3.71 -10.39
N LEU A 129 16.55 3.64 -10.27
CA LEU A 129 17.40 3.00 -11.28
C LEU A 129 17.76 1.59 -10.81
N ASN A 130 17.43 0.60 -11.63
CA ASN A 130 17.98 -0.74 -11.48
C ASN A 130 19.28 -0.78 -12.28
N LEU A 131 20.43 -0.72 -11.59
CA LEU A 131 21.74 -0.67 -12.25
C LEU A 131 22.30 -2.05 -12.57
N ARG A 132 21.93 -3.05 -11.76
CA ARG A 132 22.36 -4.43 -11.97
C ARG A 132 21.34 -5.39 -11.37
N SER A 133 20.97 -6.40 -12.15
CA SER A 133 20.21 -7.55 -11.67
C SER A 133 20.91 -8.82 -12.17
N SER A 134 21.38 -9.66 -11.26
CA SER A 134 22.03 -10.94 -11.57
C SER A 134 21.57 -12.01 -10.58
N ASP A 135 21.80 -13.30 -10.89
CA ASP A 135 21.39 -14.42 -10.03
C ASP A 135 21.95 -14.36 -8.60
N SER A 136 23.06 -13.65 -8.39
CA SER A 136 23.71 -13.46 -7.09
C SER A 136 23.40 -12.12 -6.40
N GLY A 137 22.55 -11.26 -6.97
CA GLY A 137 22.14 -10.01 -6.30
C GLY A 137 21.66 -8.89 -7.23
N ASN A 138 21.06 -7.86 -6.61
CA ASN A 138 20.52 -6.67 -7.29
C ASN A 138 21.07 -5.39 -6.64
N LEU A 139 21.46 -4.41 -7.48
CA LEU A 139 21.78 -3.04 -7.09
C LEU A 139 20.69 -2.08 -7.58
N ARG A 140 20.01 -1.44 -6.63
CA ARG A 140 18.99 -0.41 -6.88
C ARG A 140 19.45 0.92 -6.31
N VAL A 141 19.37 1.97 -7.13
CA VAL A 141 19.59 3.36 -6.69
C VAL A 141 18.24 4.04 -6.60
N LEU A 142 17.96 4.58 -5.42
CA LEU A 142 16.81 5.41 -5.13
C LEU A 142 17.32 6.84 -5.03
N GLY A 143 16.90 7.71 -5.94
CA GLY A 143 17.27 9.11 -5.97
C GLY A 143 16.05 10.01 -6.10
N LEU A 144 16.16 11.24 -5.64
CA LEU A 144 15.20 12.30 -5.94
C LEU A 144 15.85 13.22 -6.96
N TYR A 145 15.25 13.34 -8.14
CA TYR A 145 15.70 14.26 -9.16
C TYR A 145 14.93 15.57 -9.02
N ALA A 146 15.60 16.64 -8.61
CA ALA A 146 15.08 17.99 -8.71
C ALA A 146 15.83 18.69 -9.87
N PRO A 147 15.16 19.05 -10.97
CA PRO A 147 15.82 19.79 -12.05
C PRO A 147 16.21 21.19 -11.54
N ASP A 148 17.50 21.52 -11.62
CA ASP A 148 17.98 22.90 -11.51
C ASP A 148 17.60 23.64 -12.80
N ASN A 149 16.84 24.72 -12.69
CA ASN A 149 16.59 25.60 -13.83
C ASN A 149 17.86 26.44 -14.07
N PRO A 150 18.45 26.43 -15.28
CA PRO A 150 19.58 27.29 -15.62
C PRO A 150 19.20 28.79 -15.63
#